data_AF-A0A0M5MK94-F1
#
_entry.id   AF-A0A0M5MK94-F1
#
_cell.length_a   1.000
_cell.length_b   1.000
_cell.length_c   1.000
_cell.angle_alpha   90.00
_cell.angle_beta   90.00
_cell.angle_gamma   90.00
#
_symmetry.space_group_name_H-M   'P 1'
#
loop_
_entity.id
_entity.type
_entity.pdbx_description
1 polymer ?
#
loop_
_entity_poly.entity_id
_entity_poly.type
_entity_poly.pdbx_seq_one_letter_code
_entity_poly.pdbx_strand_id
1 'polypeptide(L)'
;MKTVKLLPIVLALGVTLSACQTKKIDCSNKEGLSAVIAALTKDAEQEIKSTNPTVTLSAIRAAINNLAFSIKEVRTSKQDPNSTKVFCEAAFVVNVPVNVIEDAEEAMKKAGYDSNVELALEENGFEISSAAANSYQATISYNLQPTDDGKSTLSRIDEGKTQVVNAIHDLIVWSMAKNELAKQSDKITQDVIVIPEVKPEVKIETAPAEIEPVQTIDTAQTFNNEPVFEEFFQANTGENYFNCAYKGKTASKKCLVTITEVNASIDSRIRERYEPHYTFPKMVIKWPDGDVSRYVSLSDNSNDEILNLANRNAYQVRDNNPIDLFIDSQGEEHVHLW
;
A
#
# COMPACT_ATOMS: atom_id res chain seq x y z
N MET A 1 59.75 -78.67 -4.99
CA MET A 1 59.22 -77.68 -5.93
C MET A 1 58.15 -76.87 -5.20
N LYS A 2 58.38 -75.57 -4.94
CA LYS A 2 57.43 -74.67 -4.25
C LYS A 2 56.65 -73.89 -5.31
N THR A 3 55.33 -73.96 -5.26
CA THR A 3 54.41 -73.25 -6.14
C THR A 3 54.23 -71.80 -5.65
N VAL A 4 54.59 -70.84 -6.50
CA VAL A 4 54.35 -69.41 -6.29
C VAL A 4 52.96 -69.09 -6.85
N LYS A 5 52.03 -68.62 -6.02
CA LYS A 5 50.75 -68.05 -6.46
C LYS A 5 50.94 -66.56 -6.70
N LEU A 6 50.85 -66.13 -7.97
CA LEU A 6 50.67 -64.72 -8.32
C LEU A 6 49.23 -64.30 -8.01
N LEU A 7 49.08 -63.22 -7.23
CA LEU A 7 47.82 -62.53 -6.99
C LEU A 7 47.79 -61.28 -7.89
N PRO A 8 46.74 -61.03 -8.71
CA PRO A 8 46.64 -59.79 -9.46
C PRO A 8 46.11 -58.68 -8.55
N ILE A 9 46.90 -57.61 -8.40
CA ILE A 9 46.47 -56.35 -7.78
C ILE A 9 45.69 -55.57 -8.85
N VAL A 10 44.37 -55.55 -8.73
CA VAL A 10 43.51 -54.65 -9.52
C VAL A 10 43.50 -53.29 -8.81
N LEU A 11 44.25 -52.33 -9.36
CA LEU A 11 44.18 -50.93 -8.97
C LEU A 11 42.88 -50.34 -9.52
N ALA A 12 41.84 -50.25 -8.68
CA ALA A 12 40.67 -49.45 -8.99
C ALA A 12 40.98 -47.97 -8.69
N LEU A 13 41.35 -47.20 -9.72
CA LEU A 13 41.33 -45.74 -9.67
C LEU A 13 39.85 -45.30 -9.61
N GLY A 14 39.31 -45.21 -8.40
CA GLY A 14 38.06 -44.49 -8.15
C GLY A 14 38.33 -42.99 -8.24
N VAL A 15 38.17 -42.41 -9.42
CA VAL A 15 38.05 -40.95 -9.56
C VAL A 15 36.68 -40.59 -9.00
N THR A 16 36.61 -40.33 -7.69
CA THR A 16 35.46 -39.65 -7.11
C THR A 16 35.45 -38.24 -7.68
N LEU A 17 34.61 -37.99 -8.69
CA LEU A 17 34.11 -36.65 -8.96
C LEU A 17 33.36 -36.21 -7.69
N SER A 18 34.08 -35.65 -6.72
CA SER A 18 33.48 -34.73 -5.76
C SER A 18 33.09 -33.50 -6.56
N ALA A 19 31.93 -33.57 -7.22
CA ALA A 19 31.21 -32.35 -7.54
C ALA A 19 31.08 -31.62 -6.21
N CYS A 20 31.79 -30.50 -6.06
CA CYS A 20 31.53 -29.53 -5.02
C CYS A 20 30.08 -29.07 -5.22
N GLN A 21 29.13 -29.80 -4.67
CA GLN A 21 27.76 -29.35 -4.51
C GLN A 21 27.84 -28.23 -3.48
N THR A 22 28.07 -27.00 -3.96
CA THR A 22 27.83 -25.79 -3.17
C THR A 22 26.39 -25.86 -2.69
N LYS A 23 26.23 -26.10 -1.38
CA LYS A 23 24.94 -26.30 -0.73
C LYS A 23 24.05 -25.09 -1.02
N LYS A 24 22.87 -25.34 -1.60
CA LYS A 24 21.87 -24.28 -1.82
C LYS A 24 21.44 -23.71 -0.47
N ILE A 25 21.24 -22.40 -0.44
CA ILE A 25 20.79 -21.69 0.75
C ILE A 25 19.27 -21.82 0.91
N ASP A 26 18.80 -21.83 2.16
CA ASP A 26 17.36 -21.78 2.46
C ASP A 26 16.86 -20.33 2.33
N CYS A 27 15.66 -20.13 1.80
CA CYS A 27 15.00 -18.83 1.75
C CYS A 27 14.86 -18.18 3.14
N SER A 28 14.80 -18.99 4.19
CA SER A 28 14.69 -18.58 5.60
C SER A 28 16.05 -18.29 6.26
N ASN A 29 17.14 -18.26 5.48
CA ASN A 29 18.47 -17.98 6.00
C ASN A 29 18.54 -16.57 6.64
N LYS A 30 19.00 -16.50 7.89
CA LYS A 30 18.99 -15.28 8.70
C LYS A 30 19.82 -14.15 8.09
N GLU A 31 21.00 -14.45 7.56
CA GLU A 31 21.85 -13.45 6.92
C GLU A 31 21.18 -12.89 5.66
N GLY A 32 20.57 -13.75 4.84
CA GLY A 32 19.82 -13.38 3.65
C GLY A 32 18.60 -12.51 3.97
N LEU A 33 17.79 -12.90 4.95
CA LEU A 33 16.63 -12.11 5.39
C LEU A 33 17.05 -10.73 5.94
N SER A 34 18.16 -10.69 6.70
CA SER A 34 18.71 -9.42 7.20
C SER A 34 19.19 -8.53 6.06
N ALA A 35 19.78 -9.11 5.02
CA ALA A 35 20.21 -8.38 3.83
C ALA A 35 19.03 -7.81 3.03
N VAL A 36 17.91 -8.55 2.93
CA VAL A 36 16.66 -8.05 2.32
C VAL A 36 16.12 -6.83 3.08
N ILE A 37 15.99 -6.93 4.40
CA ILE A 37 15.52 -5.81 5.24
C ILE A 37 16.47 -4.60 5.11
N ALA A 38 17.78 -4.84 5.16
CA ALA A 38 18.79 -3.78 5.01
C ALA A 38 18.70 -3.09 3.64
N ALA A 39 18.45 -3.84 2.56
CA ALA A 39 18.27 -3.26 1.23
C ALA A 39 17.01 -2.38 1.16
N LEU A 40 15.86 -2.88 1.64
CA LEU A 40 14.60 -2.13 1.64
C LEU A 40 14.68 -0.84 2.46
N THR A 41 15.23 -0.93 3.68
CA THR A 41 15.40 0.24 4.57
C THR A 41 16.41 1.25 4.04
N LYS A 42 17.49 0.79 3.39
CA LYS A 42 18.45 1.69 2.72
C LYS A 42 17.81 2.43 1.55
N ASP A 43 17.00 1.74 0.76
CA ASP A 43 16.32 2.37 -0.38
C ASP A 43 15.26 3.36 0.10
N ALA A 44 14.52 3.04 1.18
CA ALA A 44 13.62 3.99 1.84
C ALA A 44 14.36 5.21 2.42
N GLU A 45 15.53 5.04 3.04
CA GLU A 45 16.36 6.15 3.50
C GLU A 45 16.74 7.08 2.34
N GLN A 46 17.14 6.51 1.20
CA GLN A 46 17.50 7.28 0.00
C GLN A 46 16.29 8.03 -0.57
N GLU A 47 15.12 7.39 -0.63
CA GLU A 47 13.89 8.01 -1.11
C GLU A 47 13.47 9.17 -0.21
N ILE A 48 13.40 8.96 1.11
CA ILE A 48 13.09 10.03 2.07
C ILE A 48 14.10 11.18 1.95
N LYS A 49 15.39 10.87 1.76
CA LYS A 49 16.42 11.91 1.62
C LYS A 49 16.26 12.71 0.33
N SER A 50 15.81 12.07 -0.76
CA SER A 50 15.63 12.72 -2.06
C SER A 50 14.43 13.68 -2.02
N THR A 51 13.33 13.28 -1.38
CA THR A 51 12.10 14.06 -1.25
C THR A 51 12.15 15.09 -0.11
N ASN A 52 12.99 14.87 0.90
CA ASN A 52 13.15 15.74 2.07
C ASN A 52 14.62 16.14 2.29
N PRO A 53 15.21 16.96 1.39
CA PRO A 53 16.65 17.25 1.40
C PRO A 53 17.13 17.99 2.65
N THR A 54 16.24 18.68 3.36
CA THR A 54 16.54 19.42 4.61
C THR A 54 16.70 18.51 5.82
N VAL A 55 16.15 17.30 5.79
CA VAL A 55 16.24 16.33 6.90
C VAL A 55 17.59 15.63 6.86
N THR A 56 18.24 15.48 8.02
CA THR A 56 19.55 14.79 8.10
C THR A 56 19.39 13.28 7.94
N LEU A 57 20.38 12.60 7.34
CA LEU A 57 20.38 11.14 7.23
C LEU A 57 20.32 10.46 8.60
N SER A 58 20.94 11.04 9.62
CA SER A 58 20.88 10.51 10.99
C SER A 58 19.47 10.54 11.57
N ALA A 59 18.71 11.61 11.31
CA ALA A 59 17.31 11.69 11.74
C ALA A 59 16.43 10.68 10.99
N ILE A 60 16.62 10.54 9.67
CA ILE A 60 15.91 9.54 8.85
C ILE A 60 16.18 8.13 9.38
N ARG A 61 17.44 7.78 9.61
CA ARG A 61 17.83 6.47 10.17
C ARG A 61 17.24 6.24 11.56
N ALA A 62 17.24 7.25 12.42
CA ALA A 62 16.64 7.15 13.74
C ALA A 62 15.13 6.88 13.66
N ALA A 63 14.43 7.55 12.74
CA ALA A 63 13.01 7.34 12.50
C ALA A 63 12.71 5.93 11.94
N ILE A 64 13.47 5.48 10.93
CA ILE A 64 13.35 4.12 10.38
C ILE A 64 13.63 3.06 11.46
N ASN A 65 14.64 3.26 12.31
CA ASN A 65 14.98 2.33 13.40
C ASN A 65 13.94 2.30 14.52
N ASN A 66 13.01 3.27 14.57
CA ASN A 66 11.89 3.22 15.49
C ASN A 66 10.82 2.21 15.03
N LEU A 67 10.84 1.81 13.76
CA LEU A 67 9.99 0.75 13.23
C LEU A 67 10.66 -0.62 13.45
N ALA A 68 9.84 -1.66 13.66
CA ALA A 68 10.34 -3.03 13.76
C ALA A 68 9.93 -3.87 12.55
N PHE A 69 10.93 -4.26 11.75
CA PHE A 69 10.73 -5.06 10.53
C PHE A 69 10.97 -6.55 10.78
N SER A 70 10.18 -7.39 10.12
CA SER A 70 10.42 -8.84 10.07
C SER A 70 9.95 -9.42 8.75
N ILE A 71 10.49 -10.58 8.37
CA ILE A 71 10.03 -11.36 7.22
C ILE A 71 9.46 -12.67 7.75
N LYS A 72 8.20 -12.95 7.43
CA LYS A 72 7.44 -14.12 7.89
C LYS A 72 6.92 -14.93 6.69
N GLU A 73 6.42 -16.14 6.97
CA GLU A 73 5.77 -16.99 5.96
C GLU A 73 6.63 -17.26 4.73
N VAL A 74 7.94 -17.43 4.97
CA VAL A 74 8.93 -17.63 3.92
C VAL A 74 8.72 -18.96 3.22
N ARG A 75 8.63 -18.92 1.89
CA ARG A 75 8.60 -20.11 1.04
C ARG A 75 9.58 -20.01 -0.11
N THR A 76 10.14 -21.16 -0.50
CA THR A 76 10.91 -21.28 -1.75
C THR A 76 9.93 -21.37 -2.91
N SER A 77 9.96 -20.41 -3.83
CA SER A 77 9.14 -20.43 -5.05
C SER A 77 9.82 -21.23 -6.16
N LYS A 78 11.13 -21.06 -6.33
CA LYS A 78 11.91 -21.75 -7.36
C LYS A 78 13.36 -21.92 -6.94
N GLN A 79 13.98 -23.02 -7.35
CA GLN A 79 15.42 -23.18 -7.30
C GLN A 79 15.99 -23.16 -8.71
N ASP A 80 17.09 -22.45 -8.92
CA ASP A 80 17.83 -22.51 -10.18
C ASP A 80 18.55 -23.87 -10.27
N PRO A 81 18.37 -24.67 -11.33
CA PRO A 81 19.09 -25.93 -11.50
C PRO A 81 20.56 -25.73 -11.85
N ASN A 82 20.92 -24.58 -12.42
CA ASN A 82 22.25 -24.29 -12.97
C ASN A 82 23.06 -23.35 -12.07
N SER A 83 22.51 -22.88 -10.96
CA SER A 83 23.22 -22.01 -10.00
C SER A 83 22.81 -22.28 -8.55
N THR A 84 23.50 -21.63 -7.61
CA THR A 84 23.16 -21.63 -6.17
C THR A 84 22.02 -20.67 -5.82
N LYS A 85 21.46 -19.97 -6.82
CA LYS A 85 20.38 -19.01 -6.65
C LYS A 85 19.07 -19.69 -6.29
N VAL A 86 18.40 -19.15 -5.27
CA VAL A 86 17.05 -19.54 -4.87
C VAL A 86 16.12 -18.34 -4.94
N PHE A 87 14.88 -18.55 -5.38
CA PHE A 87 13.82 -17.57 -5.45
C PHE A 87 12.81 -17.86 -4.34
N CYS A 88 12.37 -16.80 -3.68
CA CYS A 88 11.67 -16.85 -2.41
C CYS A 88 10.50 -15.87 -2.45
N GLU A 89 9.44 -16.21 -1.75
CA GLU A 89 8.31 -15.33 -1.48
C GLU A 89 8.05 -15.32 0.02
N ALA A 90 7.68 -14.16 0.56
CA ALA A 90 7.43 -14.00 1.99
C ALA A 90 6.54 -12.78 2.28
N ALA A 91 5.98 -12.75 3.49
CA ALA A 91 5.34 -11.56 4.04
C ALA A 91 6.39 -10.65 4.69
N PHE A 92 6.56 -9.45 4.15
CA PHE A 92 7.30 -8.37 4.81
C PHE A 92 6.38 -7.70 5.82
N VAL A 93 6.77 -7.69 7.10
CA VAL A 93 5.96 -7.18 8.20
C VAL A 93 6.63 -5.97 8.83
N VAL A 94 5.89 -4.88 8.96
CA VAL A 94 6.28 -3.68 9.72
C VAL A 94 5.40 -3.57 10.95
N ASN A 95 6.02 -3.46 12.12
CA ASN A 95 5.33 -3.11 13.36
C ASN A 95 5.55 -1.62 13.61
N VAL A 96 4.45 -0.88 13.66
CA VAL A 96 4.48 0.58 13.81
C VAL A 96 4.20 0.92 15.28
N PRO A 97 5.13 1.58 15.99
CA PRO A 97 4.88 2.03 17.35
C PRO A 97 3.70 3.02 17.41
N VAL A 98 2.94 2.98 18.50
CA VAL A 98 1.77 3.86 18.72
C VAL A 98 2.13 5.33 18.54
N ASN A 99 3.27 5.78 19.05
CA ASN A 99 3.68 7.18 18.92
C ASN A 99 3.94 7.59 17.46
N VAL A 100 4.42 6.67 16.61
CA VAL A 100 4.61 6.95 15.17
C VAL A 100 3.27 7.06 14.48
N ILE A 101 2.30 6.22 14.86
CA ILE A 101 0.92 6.30 14.36
C ILE A 101 0.31 7.64 14.72
N GLU A 102 0.29 7.97 16.02
CA GLU A 102 -0.28 9.23 16.52
C GLU A 102 0.37 10.46 15.87
N ASP A 103 1.70 10.48 15.75
CA ASP A 103 2.42 11.60 15.14
C ASP A 103 2.08 11.75 13.65
N ALA A 104 1.99 10.64 12.91
CA ALA A 104 1.66 10.64 11.49
C ALA A 104 0.21 11.07 11.25
N GLU A 105 -0.75 10.52 11.99
CA GLU A 105 -2.16 10.85 11.86
C GLU A 105 -2.47 12.28 12.27
N GLU A 106 -1.82 12.78 13.32
CA GLU A 106 -1.93 14.19 13.71
C GLU A 106 -1.38 15.11 12.62
N ALA A 107 -0.25 14.75 12.00
CA ALA A 107 0.34 15.51 10.90
C ALA A 107 -0.57 15.51 9.65
N MET A 108 -1.11 14.34 9.27
CA MET A 108 -2.08 14.22 8.17
C MET A 108 -3.31 15.09 8.43
N LYS A 109 -3.90 15.00 9.63
CA LYS A 109 -5.04 15.83 10.02
C LYS A 109 -4.74 17.33 9.97
N LYS A 110 -3.59 17.75 10.51
CA LYS A 110 -3.16 19.16 10.49
C LYS A 110 -2.94 19.68 9.07
N ALA A 111 -2.49 18.81 8.17
CA ALA A 111 -2.30 19.14 6.78
C ALA A 111 -3.60 18.99 5.94
N GLY A 112 -4.73 18.68 6.57
CA GLY A 112 -6.05 18.63 5.94
C GLY A 112 -6.36 17.33 5.20
N TYR A 113 -5.60 16.26 5.44
CA TYR A 113 -5.83 14.95 4.85
C TYR A 113 -6.85 14.17 5.67
N ASP A 114 -7.87 13.63 5.01
CA ASP A 114 -8.77 12.62 5.56
C ASP A 114 -8.16 11.22 5.34
N SER A 115 -7.09 10.94 6.08
CA SER A 115 -6.33 9.69 6.00
C SER A 115 -5.81 9.30 7.38
N ASN A 116 -5.38 8.05 7.50
CA ASN A 116 -4.78 7.48 8.70
C ASN A 116 -3.63 6.53 8.31
N VAL A 117 -2.89 6.00 9.28
CA VAL A 117 -1.72 5.15 8.95
C VAL A 117 -2.12 3.87 8.23
N GLU A 118 -3.25 3.27 8.59
CA GLU A 118 -3.75 2.07 7.92
C GLU A 118 -4.03 2.35 6.44
N LEU A 119 -4.77 3.41 6.12
CA LEU A 119 -5.07 3.80 4.74
C LEU A 119 -3.80 4.11 3.94
N ALA A 120 -2.86 4.85 4.51
CA ALA A 120 -1.59 5.17 3.85
C ALA A 120 -0.73 3.93 3.56
N LEU A 121 -0.77 2.92 4.44
CA LEU A 121 -0.08 1.64 4.22
C LEU A 121 -0.83 0.76 3.22
N GLU A 122 -2.17 0.76 3.26
CA GLU A 122 -3.02 0.05 2.31
C GLU A 122 -2.84 0.52 0.87
N GLU A 123 -2.68 1.83 0.64
CA GLU A 123 -2.36 2.41 -0.66
C GLU A 123 -1.04 1.86 -1.24
N ASN A 124 -0.13 1.46 -0.35
CA ASN A 124 1.14 0.83 -0.68
C ASN A 124 1.05 -0.71 -0.66
N GLY A 125 -0.14 -1.30 -0.68
CA GLY A 125 -0.33 -2.76 -0.77
C GLY A 125 -0.06 -3.52 0.52
N PHE A 126 -0.08 -2.84 1.68
CA PHE A 126 -0.06 -3.49 2.97
C PHE A 126 -1.47 -3.80 3.46
N GLU A 127 -1.60 -4.85 4.25
CA GLU A 127 -2.80 -5.20 5.01
C GLU A 127 -2.46 -5.29 6.50
N ILE A 128 -3.47 -5.27 7.38
CA ILE A 128 -3.26 -5.59 8.79
C ILE A 128 -2.78 -7.04 8.91
N SER A 129 -1.64 -7.22 9.57
CA SER A 129 -1.12 -8.53 9.91
C SER A 129 -1.99 -9.17 10.98
N SER A 130 -2.29 -10.46 10.81
CA SER A 130 -3.05 -11.27 11.78
C SER A 130 -2.40 -11.35 13.18
N ALA A 131 -1.14 -10.92 13.32
CA ALA A 131 -0.39 -10.97 14.56
C ALA A 131 -0.73 -9.85 15.56
N ALA A 132 -1.05 -8.63 15.10
CA ALA A 132 -1.34 -7.47 15.96
C ALA A 132 -1.95 -6.30 15.17
N ALA A 133 -2.76 -5.46 15.83
CA ALA A 133 -3.43 -4.31 15.20
C ALA A 133 -2.47 -3.28 14.59
N ASN A 134 -1.29 -3.07 15.19
CA ASN A 134 -0.29 -2.12 14.69
C ASN A 134 0.83 -2.81 13.88
N SER A 135 0.54 -4.00 13.37
CA SER A 135 1.43 -4.76 12.52
C SER A 135 0.81 -4.81 11.15
N TYR A 136 1.55 -4.40 10.13
CA TYR A 136 1.09 -4.39 8.75
C TYR A 136 2.01 -5.27 7.91
N GLN A 137 1.48 -5.90 6.88
CA GLN A 137 2.24 -6.81 6.04
C GLN A 137 1.96 -6.62 4.55
N ALA A 138 2.98 -6.84 3.72
CA ALA A 138 2.88 -6.89 2.26
C ALA A 138 3.69 -8.09 1.73
N THR A 139 3.26 -8.66 0.60
CA THR A 139 3.99 -9.75 -0.03
C THR A 139 5.20 -9.21 -0.79
N ILE A 140 6.36 -9.86 -0.62
CA ILE A 140 7.58 -9.57 -1.39
C ILE A 140 8.12 -10.84 -2.04
N SER A 141 8.70 -10.67 -3.24
CA SER A 141 9.47 -11.69 -3.94
C SER A 141 10.94 -11.31 -3.90
N TYR A 142 11.81 -12.22 -3.47
CA TYR A 142 13.25 -11.98 -3.39
C TYR A 142 14.04 -13.21 -3.80
N ASN A 143 15.32 -13.03 -4.05
CA ASN A 143 16.24 -14.13 -4.31
C ASN A 143 17.48 -14.04 -3.42
N LEU A 144 18.00 -15.22 -3.07
CA LEU A 144 19.23 -15.39 -2.30
C LEU A 144 20.24 -16.17 -3.12
N GLN A 145 21.50 -15.74 -3.07
CA GLN A 145 22.60 -16.42 -3.72
C GLN A 145 23.87 -16.33 -2.85
N PRO A 146 24.39 -17.46 -2.34
CA PRO A 146 25.69 -17.48 -1.69
C PRO A 146 26.80 -17.02 -2.64
N THR A 147 27.80 -16.31 -2.12
CA THR A 147 29.05 -16.06 -2.84
C THR A 147 29.83 -17.36 -3.07
N ASP A 148 30.68 -17.38 -4.09
CA ASP A 148 31.48 -18.57 -4.45
C ASP A 148 32.38 -19.04 -3.29
N ASP A 149 32.80 -18.12 -2.42
CA ASP A 149 33.59 -18.42 -1.22
C ASP A 149 32.73 -18.82 -0.01
N GLY A 150 31.40 -18.84 -0.15
CA GLY A 150 30.43 -19.20 0.87
C GLY A 150 30.37 -18.26 2.07
N LYS A 151 31.07 -17.11 2.04
CA LYS A 151 31.18 -16.22 3.21
C LYS A 151 30.03 -15.25 3.35
N SER A 152 29.30 -14.97 2.28
CA SER A 152 28.20 -14.01 2.29
C SER A 152 27.07 -14.44 1.39
N THR A 153 25.90 -13.86 1.61
CA THR A 153 24.69 -14.10 0.82
C THR A 153 24.28 -12.80 0.15
N LEU A 154 24.15 -12.81 -1.16
CA LEU A 154 23.57 -11.72 -1.93
C LEU A 154 22.05 -11.85 -1.91
N SER A 155 21.37 -10.74 -1.64
CA SER A 155 19.91 -10.64 -1.69
C SER A 155 19.48 -9.64 -2.75
N ARG A 156 18.42 -9.97 -3.50
CA ARG A 156 17.74 -9.02 -4.40
C ARG A 156 16.24 -9.17 -4.25
N ILE A 157 15.55 -8.03 -4.17
CA ILE A 157 14.08 -7.97 -4.21
C ILE A 157 13.66 -7.82 -5.67
N ASP A 158 12.83 -8.74 -6.14
CA ASP A 158 12.33 -8.80 -7.52
C ASP A 158 10.95 -8.14 -7.62
N GLU A 159 10.07 -8.32 -6.62
CA GLU A 159 8.72 -7.73 -6.56
C GLU A 159 8.38 -7.22 -5.15
N GLY A 160 7.47 -6.25 -5.04
CA GLY A 160 7.06 -5.65 -3.76
C GLY A 160 8.02 -4.57 -3.23
N LYS A 161 9.16 -4.35 -3.89
CA LYS A 161 10.17 -3.37 -3.46
C LYS A 161 9.63 -1.95 -3.36
N THR A 162 9.01 -1.44 -4.44
CA THR A 162 8.53 -0.06 -4.51
C THR A 162 7.45 0.20 -3.48
N GLN A 163 6.52 -0.74 -3.34
CA GLN A 163 5.45 -0.74 -2.34
C GLN A 163 6.00 -0.57 -0.92
N VAL A 164 6.94 -1.43 -0.54
CA VAL A 164 7.56 -1.40 0.78
C VAL A 164 8.35 -0.10 1.01
N VAL A 165 9.12 0.35 0.01
CA VAL A 165 9.90 1.58 0.10
C VAL A 165 9.00 2.79 0.29
N ASN A 166 7.91 2.88 -0.48
CA ASN A 166 6.95 3.99 -0.40
C ASN A 166 6.17 3.97 0.92
N ALA A 167 5.74 2.79 1.40
CA ALA A 167 5.10 2.64 2.69
C ALA A 167 5.97 3.16 3.85
N ILE A 168 7.26 2.79 3.86
CA ILE A 168 8.22 3.29 4.86
C ILE A 168 8.43 4.80 4.68
N HIS A 169 8.56 5.28 3.44
CA HIS A 169 8.68 6.70 3.14
C HIS A 169 7.52 7.51 3.72
N ASP A 170 6.28 7.15 3.36
CA ASP A 170 5.08 7.91 3.73
C ASP A 170 4.90 7.95 5.24
N LEU A 171 5.08 6.80 5.91
CA LEU A 171 4.99 6.70 7.36
C LEU A 171 6.01 7.57 8.09
N ILE A 172 7.28 7.54 7.63
CA ILE A 172 8.35 8.32 8.26
C ILE A 172 8.16 9.81 7.97
N VAL A 173 7.81 10.20 6.74
CA VAL A 173 7.60 11.61 6.39
C VAL A 173 6.44 12.19 7.21
N TRP A 174 5.31 11.48 7.29
CA TRP A 174 4.16 11.97 8.08
C TRP A 174 4.48 12.06 9.57
N SER A 175 5.10 11.03 10.15
CA SER A 175 5.47 11.07 11.59
C SER A 175 6.47 12.18 11.91
N MET A 176 7.39 12.51 10.99
CA MET A 176 8.34 13.60 11.18
C MET A 176 7.72 15.00 10.95
N ALA A 177 6.67 15.11 10.13
CA ALA A 177 6.07 16.37 9.74
C ALA A 177 5.36 17.11 10.89
N LYS A 178 4.95 16.42 11.95
CA LYS A 178 4.25 17.03 13.11
C LYS A 178 4.98 18.24 13.68
N ASN A 179 6.30 18.15 13.86
CA ASN A 179 7.10 19.23 14.45
C ASN A 179 7.23 20.46 13.53
N GLU A 180 7.22 20.25 12.21
CA GLU A 180 7.29 21.35 11.25
C GLU A 180 5.92 22.01 11.05
N LEU A 181 4.83 21.23 11.04
CA LEU A 181 3.47 21.75 10.95
C LEU A 181 3.07 22.52 12.21
N ALA A 182 3.54 22.12 13.40
CA ALA A 182 3.32 22.87 14.64
C ALA A 182 3.99 24.28 14.62
N LYS A 183 5.19 24.39 14.04
CA LYS A 183 5.89 25.69 13.90
C LYS A 183 5.20 26.62 12.89
N GLN A 184 4.48 26.06 11.91
CA GLN A 184 3.73 26.83 10.93
C GLN A 184 2.42 27.39 11.53
N SER A 185 1.71 26.62 12.36
CA SER A 185 0.53 27.14 13.10
C SER A 185 0.88 28.23 14.10
N ASP A 186 2.07 28.16 14.72
CA ASP A 186 2.55 29.20 15.64
C ASP A 186 2.91 30.51 14.92
N LYS A 187 3.45 30.45 13.69
CA LYS A 187 3.70 31.63 12.85
C LYS A 187 2.42 32.34 12.42
N ILE A 188 1.38 31.59 12.04
CA ILE A 188 0.07 32.17 11.67
C ILE A 188 -0.57 32.90 12.85
N THR A 189 -0.32 32.43 14.09
CA THR A 189 -0.82 33.09 15.31
C THR A 189 -0.02 34.36 15.66
N GLN A 190 1.24 34.48 15.21
CA GLN A 190 2.11 35.61 15.52
C GLN A 190 1.97 36.79 14.55
N ASP A 191 1.51 36.55 13.32
CA ASP A 191 1.27 37.60 12.30
C ASP A 191 -0.18 38.14 12.29
N VAL A 192 -1.11 37.58 13.07
CA VAL A 192 -2.50 38.05 13.21
C VAL A 192 -2.73 38.70 14.58
N ILE A 193 -1.93 39.69 14.95
CA ILE A 193 -2.32 40.68 15.97
C ILE A 193 -1.84 42.06 15.54
N VAL A 194 -2.58 42.74 14.65
CA VAL A 194 -3.05 44.15 14.83
C VAL A 194 -4.19 44.39 13.84
N ILE A 195 -5.45 44.25 14.29
CA ILE A 195 -6.56 45.03 13.73
C ILE A 195 -7.31 45.64 14.92
N PRO A 196 -7.41 46.97 15.03
CA PRO A 196 -8.14 47.61 16.13
C PRO A 196 -9.65 47.30 16.02
N GLU A 197 -10.27 46.97 17.15
CA GLU A 197 -11.71 46.71 17.29
C GLU A 197 -12.54 47.87 16.69
N VAL A 198 -13.34 47.55 15.67
CA VAL A 198 -14.52 48.35 15.31
C VAL A 198 -15.75 47.53 15.68
N LYS A 199 -16.47 48.01 16.68
CA LYS A 199 -17.73 47.45 17.19
C LYS A 199 -18.86 47.71 16.19
N PRO A 200 -19.54 46.69 15.61
CA PRO A 200 -20.78 46.91 14.90
C PRO A 200 -21.96 46.62 15.84
N GLU A 201 -22.79 47.64 16.02
CA GLU A 201 -24.11 47.54 16.64
C GLU A 201 -25.11 47.20 15.52
N VAL A 202 -25.64 45.97 15.51
CA VAL A 202 -26.68 45.54 14.57
C VAL A 202 -27.95 45.20 15.35
N LYS A 203 -28.99 46.00 15.10
CA LYS A 203 -30.37 45.77 15.55
C LYS A 203 -30.94 44.51 14.90
N ILE A 204 -31.45 43.60 15.73
CA ILE A 204 -32.21 42.42 15.30
C ILE A 204 -33.70 42.80 15.35
N GLU A 205 -34.35 42.88 14.19
CA GLU A 205 -35.81 42.86 14.07
C GLU A 205 -36.26 41.42 13.88
N THR A 206 -37.20 41.00 14.73
CA THR A 206 -37.79 39.65 14.79
C THR A 206 -38.91 39.49 13.77
N ALA A 207 -38.88 38.41 12.99
CA ALA A 207 -40.05 37.85 12.31
C ALA A 207 -40.12 36.33 12.58
N PRO A 208 -41.32 35.76 12.77
CA PRO A 208 -41.49 34.46 13.40
C PRO A 208 -41.29 33.27 12.46
N ALA A 209 -40.79 32.19 13.05
CA ALA A 209 -40.59 30.89 12.46
C ALA A 209 -41.92 30.16 12.17
N GLU A 210 -41.99 29.54 11.00
CA GLU A 210 -42.89 28.42 10.73
C GLU A 210 -42.01 27.17 10.62
N ILE A 211 -42.08 26.32 11.64
CA ILE A 211 -41.28 25.10 11.78
C ILE A 211 -42.15 23.95 11.26
N GLU A 212 -41.80 23.40 10.09
CA GLU A 212 -42.28 22.07 9.72
C GLU A 212 -41.44 21.00 10.45
N PRO A 213 -42.04 19.90 10.94
CA PRO A 213 -41.36 18.97 11.82
C PRO A 213 -40.34 18.11 11.06
N VAL A 214 -39.09 18.19 11.51
CA VAL A 214 -38.02 17.24 11.19
C VAL A 214 -38.48 15.84 11.63
N GLN A 215 -38.69 14.94 10.67
CA GLN A 215 -38.87 13.54 10.96
C GLN A 215 -37.51 12.92 11.32
N THR A 216 -37.39 12.53 12.59
CA THR A 216 -36.40 11.60 13.09
C THR A 216 -36.59 10.24 12.40
N ILE A 217 -35.57 9.76 11.68
CA ILE A 217 -35.55 8.35 11.23
C ILE A 217 -34.60 7.60 12.17
N ASP A 218 -35.25 6.77 12.97
CA ASP A 218 -34.67 5.80 13.88
C ASP A 218 -34.09 4.62 13.10
N THR A 219 -33.00 4.09 13.61
CA THR A 219 -32.28 2.89 13.15
C THR A 219 -33.18 1.66 13.02
N ALA A 220 -32.85 0.80 12.04
CA ALA A 220 -33.39 -0.53 11.72
C ALA A 220 -34.53 -0.59 10.70
N GLN A 221 -34.18 -0.58 9.41
CA GLN A 221 -34.96 -1.27 8.38
C GLN A 221 -34.04 -2.13 7.49
N THR A 222 -34.18 -3.44 7.66
CA THR A 222 -33.76 -4.44 6.67
C THR A 222 -34.59 -4.26 5.40
N PHE A 223 -33.99 -3.71 4.34
CA PHE A 223 -34.56 -3.73 3.00
C PHE A 223 -33.85 -4.79 2.14
N ASN A 224 -34.60 -5.84 1.82
CA ASN A 224 -34.24 -6.86 0.81
C ASN A 224 -34.48 -6.35 -0.62
N ASN A 225 -34.10 -5.10 -0.92
CA ASN A 225 -34.08 -4.60 -2.29
C ASN A 225 -32.61 -4.23 -2.58
N GLU A 226 -31.88 -5.11 -3.27
CA GLU A 226 -30.59 -4.74 -3.87
C GLU A 226 -30.86 -3.47 -4.70
N PRO A 227 -30.18 -2.34 -4.44
CA PRO A 227 -30.36 -1.15 -5.27
C PRO A 227 -30.03 -1.53 -6.72
N VAL A 228 -30.83 -1.04 -7.65
CA VAL A 228 -30.55 -1.20 -9.08
C VAL A 228 -29.13 -0.66 -9.31
N PHE A 229 -28.30 -1.41 -10.03
CA PHE A 229 -26.88 -1.08 -10.29
C PHE A 229 -26.65 0.42 -10.51
N GLU A 230 -27.50 1.02 -11.34
CA GLU A 230 -27.55 2.44 -11.65
C GLU A 230 -27.74 3.36 -10.43
N GLU A 231 -28.69 3.06 -9.54
CA GLU A 231 -28.98 3.86 -8.35
C GLU A 231 -27.83 3.81 -7.34
N PHE A 232 -27.13 2.67 -7.26
CA PHE A 232 -25.99 2.51 -6.38
C PHE A 232 -24.83 3.41 -6.79
N PHE A 233 -24.49 3.43 -8.08
CA PHE A 233 -23.37 4.21 -8.58
C PHE A 233 -23.67 5.70 -8.76
N GLN A 234 -24.95 6.08 -8.77
CA GLN A 234 -25.38 7.47 -8.61
C GLN A 234 -25.34 7.95 -7.16
N ALA A 235 -25.26 7.05 -6.18
CA ALA A 235 -25.10 7.42 -4.79
C ALA A 235 -23.64 7.79 -4.49
N ASN A 236 -23.41 8.98 -3.95
CA ASN A 236 -22.06 9.42 -3.53
C ASN A 236 -21.49 8.60 -2.35
N THR A 237 -22.32 7.78 -1.69
CA THR A 237 -21.91 6.86 -0.62
C THR A 237 -22.78 5.62 -0.62
N GLY A 238 -22.21 4.45 -0.32
CA GLY A 238 -22.98 3.20 -0.18
C GLY A 238 -22.10 1.95 -0.21
N GLU A 239 -22.69 0.80 0.15
CA GLU A 239 -22.07 -0.51 -0.01
C GLU A 239 -23.07 -1.52 -0.61
N ASN A 240 -22.64 -2.31 -1.60
CA ASN A 240 -23.46 -3.37 -2.19
C ASN A 240 -22.61 -4.49 -2.83
N TYR A 241 -23.22 -5.63 -3.14
CA TYR A 241 -22.56 -6.78 -3.75
C TYR A 241 -22.93 -6.94 -5.23
N PHE A 242 -21.92 -7.04 -6.09
CA PHE A 242 -22.06 -7.17 -7.54
C PHE A 242 -21.36 -8.42 -8.07
N ASN A 243 -21.83 -8.96 -9.19
CA ASN A 243 -20.97 -9.87 -9.95
C ASN A 243 -19.78 -9.06 -10.47
N CYS A 244 -18.63 -9.70 -10.57
CA CYS A 244 -17.40 -8.99 -10.90
C CYS A 244 -16.46 -9.84 -11.74
N ALA A 245 -15.70 -9.17 -12.60
CA ALA A 245 -14.58 -9.75 -13.32
C ALA A 245 -13.35 -8.85 -13.20
N TYR A 246 -12.17 -9.48 -13.12
CA TYR A 246 -10.87 -8.80 -13.13
C TYR A 246 -10.04 -9.31 -14.31
N LYS A 247 -9.59 -8.40 -15.17
CA LYS A 247 -8.83 -8.72 -16.39
C LYS A 247 -9.51 -9.81 -17.24
N GLY A 248 -10.82 -9.66 -17.44
CA GLY A 248 -11.67 -10.60 -18.20
C GLY A 248 -11.96 -11.94 -17.52
N LYS A 249 -11.61 -12.12 -16.24
CA LYS A 249 -11.91 -13.35 -15.48
C LYS A 249 -13.02 -13.11 -14.47
N THR A 250 -14.17 -13.76 -14.66
CA THR A 250 -15.30 -13.73 -13.73
C THR A 250 -14.94 -14.35 -12.38
N ALA A 251 -15.24 -13.65 -11.30
CA ALA A 251 -15.06 -14.14 -9.95
C ALA A 251 -16.10 -15.21 -9.58
N SER A 252 -15.73 -16.13 -8.70
CA SER A 252 -16.63 -17.22 -8.27
C SER A 252 -17.72 -16.80 -7.28
N LYS A 253 -17.62 -15.60 -6.71
CA LYS A 253 -18.58 -14.99 -5.78
C LYS A 253 -18.72 -13.51 -6.13
N LYS A 254 -19.81 -12.89 -5.65
CA LYS A 254 -19.99 -11.44 -5.75
C LYS A 254 -18.86 -10.69 -5.02
N CYS A 255 -18.39 -9.59 -5.60
CA CYS A 255 -17.48 -8.65 -4.97
C CYS A 255 -18.27 -7.67 -4.10
N LEU A 256 -17.69 -7.26 -2.98
CA LEU A 256 -18.22 -6.15 -2.20
C LEU A 256 -17.70 -4.85 -2.79
N VAL A 257 -18.62 -3.95 -3.15
CA VAL A 257 -18.28 -2.64 -3.68
C VAL A 257 -18.76 -1.57 -2.70
N THR A 258 -17.86 -0.68 -2.33
CA THR A 258 -18.13 0.44 -1.42
C THR A 258 -17.81 1.74 -2.14
N ILE A 259 -18.75 2.68 -2.17
CA ILE A 259 -18.54 4.05 -2.67
C ILE A 259 -18.51 4.99 -1.48
N THR A 260 -17.55 5.91 -1.49
CA THR A 260 -17.36 6.96 -0.48
C THR A 260 -16.91 8.24 -1.17
N GLU A 261 -17.13 9.41 -0.55
CA GLU A 261 -16.50 10.65 -1.02
C GLU A 261 -15.09 10.78 -0.44
N VAL A 262 -14.14 11.21 -1.26
CA VAL A 262 -12.79 11.57 -0.83
C VAL A 262 -12.37 12.90 -1.38
N ASN A 263 -11.55 13.63 -0.63
CA ASN A 263 -10.98 14.89 -1.08
C ASN A 263 -9.89 14.66 -2.14
N ALA A 264 -9.64 15.68 -2.98
CA ALA A 264 -8.57 15.72 -3.96
C ALA A 264 -7.17 15.42 -3.38
N SER A 265 -7.00 15.59 -2.06
CA SER A 265 -5.78 15.28 -1.33
C SER A 265 -5.42 13.79 -1.29
N ILE A 266 -6.30 12.88 -1.71
CA ILE A 266 -6.11 11.42 -1.67
C ILE A 266 -4.99 10.92 -2.61
N ASP A 267 -4.73 11.60 -3.74
CA ASP A 267 -3.66 11.25 -4.68
C ASP A 267 -2.97 12.52 -5.16
N SER A 268 -1.63 12.48 -5.26
CA SER A 268 -0.83 13.65 -5.62
C SER A 268 -1.20 14.25 -6.99
N ARG A 269 -1.63 13.44 -7.96
CA ARG A 269 -2.03 13.90 -9.30
C ARG A 269 -3.41 14.54 -9.31
N ILE A 270 -4.32 14.03 -8.47
CA ILE A 270 -5.64 14.65 -8.29
C ILE A 270 -5.44 16.03 -7.66
N ARG A 271 -4.60 16.14 -6.63
CA ARG A 271 -4.25 17.41 -5.99
C ARG A 271 -3.57 18.42 -6.94
N GLU A 272 -2.75 17.95 -7.89
CA GLU A 272 -2.13 18.83 -8.89
C GLU A 272 -3.15 19.41 -9.89
N ARG A 273 -4.27 18.71 -10.10
CA ARG A 273 -5.31 19.09 -11.07
C ARG A 273 -6.50 19.81 -10.43
N TYR A 274 -6.79 19.55 -9.16
CA TYR A 274 -7.99 20.02 -8.47
C TYR A 274 -7.69 20.64 -7.11
N GLU A 275 -8.55 21.56 -6.67
CA GLU A 275 -8.44 22.19 -5.36
C GLU A 275 -8.60 21.16 -4.23
N PRO A 276 -7.89 21.30 -3.09
CA PRO A 276 -7.87 20.30 -2.01
C PRO A 276 -9.24 19.92 -1.44
N HIS A 277 -10.23 20.82 -1.52
CA HIS A 277 -11.59 20.62 -1.00
C HIS A 277 -12.54 19.98 -2.01
N TYR A 278 -12.10 19.79 -3.25
CA TYR A 278 -12.92 19.13 -4.27
C TYR A 278 -13.06 17.65 -3.91
N THR A 279 -14.28 17.14 -3.91
CA THR A 279 -14.57 15.75 -3.57
C THR A 279 -14.78 14.91 -4.83
N PHE A 280 -14.35 13.65 -4.75
CA PHE A 280 -14.49 12.67 -5.80
C PHE A 280 -15.09 11.38 -5.23
N PRO A 281 -15.91 10.65 -6.01
CA PRO A 281 -16.30 9.30 -5.64
C PRO A 281 -15.08 8.37 -5.64
N LYS A 282 -14.79 7.79 -4.48
CA LYS A 282 -13.86 6.66 -4.31
C LYS A 282 -14.66 5.38 -4.24
N MET A 283 -14.34 4.47 -5.16
CA MET A 283 -14.84 3.11 -5.15
C MET A 283 -13.79 2.15 -4.61
N VAL A 284 -14.19 1.27 -3.70
CA VAL A 284 -13.40 0.16 -3.18
C VAL A 284 -14.08 -1.14 -3.58
N ILE A 285 -13.36 -2.03 -4.26
CA ILE A 285 -13.82 -3.37 -4.61
C ILE A 285 -13.04 -4.38 -3.75
N LYS A 286 -13.73 -5.13 -2.90
CA LYS A 286 -13.16 -6.30 -2.23
C LYS A 286 -13.47 -7.55 -3.03
N TRP A 287 -12.44 -8.19 -3.54
CA TRP A 287 -12.52 -9.39 -4.36
C TRP A 287 -12.72 -10.65 -3.50
N PRO A 288 -13.33 -11.72 -4.03
CA PRO A 288 -13.58 -12.94 -3.25
C PRO A 288 -12.34 -13.70 -2.77
N ASP A 289 -11.19 -13.46 -3.38
CA ASP A 289 -9.88 -14.02 -3.00
C ASP A 289 -9.20 -13.22 -1.88
N GLY A 290 -9.80 -12.11 -1.44
CA GLY A 290 -9.28 -11.25 -0.38
C GLY A 290 -8.54 -10.02 -0.89
N ASP A 291 -8.29 -9.92 -2.21
CA ASP A 291 -7.67 -8.73 -2.79
C ASP A 291 -8.61 -7.51 -2.66
N VAL A 292 -8.03 -6.31 -2.67
CA VAL A 292 -8.78 -5.05 -2.64
C VAL A 292 -8.27 -4.09 -3.71
N SER A 293 -9.16 -3.65 -4.59
CA SER A 293 -8.87 -2.59 -5.56
C SER A 293 -9.55 -1.29 -5.16
N ARG A 294 -8.83 -0.16 -5.30
CA ARG A 294 -9.35 1.17 -4.96
C ARG A 294 -9.21 2.10 -6.15
N TYR A 295 -10.30 2.79 -6.44
CA TYR A 295 -10.47 3.60 -7.63
C TYR A 295 -11.06 4.95 -7.25
N VAL A 296 -10.62 6.02 -7.92
CA VAL A 296 -11.24 7.35 -7.81
C VAL A 296 -11.78 7.72 -9.18
N SER A 297 -13.06 8.09 -9.23
CA SER A 297 -13.70 8.60 -10.44
C SER A 297 -13.32 10.06 -10.64
N LEU A 298 -12.67 10.34 -11.75
CA LEU A 298 -12.30 11.67 -12.23
C LEU A 298 -13.23 11.99 -13.40
N SER A 299 -14.51 12.26 -13.12
CA SER A 299 -15.44 12.74 -14.13
C SER A 299 -15.13 14.20 -14.45
N ASP A 300 -14.50 14.48 -15.59
CA ASP A 300 -14.56 15.80 -16.21
C ASP A 300 -15.47 15.77 -17.44
N ASN A 301 -15.99 16.94 -17.86
CA ASN A 301 -17.03 17.11 -18.89
C ASN A 301 -16.70 16.54 -20.29
N SER A 302 -15.64 15.75 -20.43
CA SER A 302 -15.21 15.17 -21.70
C SER A 302 -14.68 13.74 -21.65
N ASN A 303 -14.28 13.20 -20.49
CA ASN A 303 -13.87 11.80 -20.34
C ASN A 303 -14.11 11.31 -18.91
N ASP A 304 -14.84 10.20 -18.76
CA ASP A 304 -14.93 9.49 -17.48
C ASP A 304 -13.64 8.67 -17.29
N GLU A 305 -12.68 9.26 -16.57
CA GLU A 305 -11.41 8.63 -16.19
C GLU A 305 -11.55 8.05 -14.79
N ILE A 306 -11.08 6.81 -14.59
CA ILE A 306 -10.98 6.19 -13.28
C ILE A 306 -9.52 5.92 -12.94
N LEU A 307 -9.11 6.40 -11.78
CA LEU A 307 -7.75 6.29 -11.29
C LEU A 307 -7.61 5.15 -10.29
N ASN A 308 -6.75 4.17 -10.56
CA ASN A 308 -6.40 3.17 -9.56
C ASN A 308 -5.35 3.74 -8.59
N LEU A 309 -5.65 3.72 -7.29
CA LEU A 309 -4.81 4.33 -6.26
C LEU A 309 -3.54 3.51 -5.97
N ALA A 310 -3.55 2.19 -6.16
CA ALA A 310 -2.41 1.33 -5.85
C ALA A 310 -1.32 1.35 -6.93
N ASN A 311 -1.71 1.27 -8.21
CA ASN A 311 -0.74 1.24 -9.32
C ASN A 311 -0.61 2.57 -10.06
N ARG A 312 -1.44 3.57 -9.69
CA ARG A 312 -1.49 4.88 -10.33
C ARG A 312 -1.80 4.84 -11.83
N ASN A 313 -2.40 3.78 -12.35
CA ASN A 313 -2.88 3.75 -13.72
C ASN A 313 -4.26 4.42 -13.82
N ALA A 314 -4.47 5.08 -14.95
CA ALA A 314 -5.77 5.58 -15.35
C ALA A 314 -6.44 4.61 -16.30
N TYR A 315 -7.76 4.49 -16.18
CA TYR A 315 -8.61 3.63 -16.97
C TYR A 315 -9.75 4.48 -17.53
N GLN A 316 -10.19 4.16 -18.75
CA GLN A 316 -11.40 4.75 -19.30
C GLN A 316 -12.60 3.93 -18.86
N VAL A 317 -13.69 4.61 -18.52
CA VAL A 317 -15.00 3.98 -18.36
C VAL A 317 -15.63 3.84 -19.74
N ARG A 318 -16.02 2.62 -20.11
CA ARG A 318 -16.83 2.41 -21.32
C ARG A 318 -18.31 2.57 -20.95
N ASP A 319 -19.06 3.21 -21.82
CA ASP A 319 -20.50 3.50 -21.71
C ASP A 319 -20.89 4.65 -20.77
N ASN A 320 -21.88 5.45 -21.19
CA ASN A 320 -22.30 6.72 -20.55
C ASN A 320 -23.09 6.51 -19.24
N ASN A 321 -22.95 5.37 -18.58
CA ASN A 321 -23.59 5.04 -17.31
C ASN A 321 -22.54 4.42 -16.38
N PRO A 322 -22.70 4.54 -15.06
CA PRO A 322 -21.57 4.62 -14.17
C PRO A 322 -20.94 3.23 -13.92
N ILE A 323 -19.67 3.10 -14.29
CA ILE A 323 -18.72 2.16 -13.67
C ILE A 323 -19.04 0.67 -13.89
N ASP A 324 -19.55 0.29 -15.06
CA ASP A 324 -19.73 -1.14 -15.40
C ASP A 324 -18.46 -1.75 -16.00
N LEU A 325 -17.66 -1.01 -16.78
CA LEU A 325 -16.52 -1.55 -17.50
C LEU A 325 -15.30 -0.61 -17.55
N PHE A 326 -14.18 -1.03 -16.96
CA PHE A 326 -12.91 -0.30 -16.98
C PHE A 326 -12.02 -0.83 -18.07
N ILE A 327 -11.50 0.07 -18.89
CA ILE A 327 -10.64 -0.29 -20.02
C ILE A 327 -9.29 0.39 -19.86
N ASP A 328 -8.22 -0.36 -20.08
CA ASP A 328 -6.87 0.19 -20.10
C ASP A 328 -6.55 0.92 -21.42
N SER A 329 -5.36 1.51 -21.51
CA SER A 329 -4.93 2.23 -22.72
C SER A 329 -4.82 1.37 -23.99
N GLN A 330 -4.85 0.04 -23.86
CA GLN A 330 -4.77 -0.91 -24.97
C GLN A 330 -6.15 -1.39 -25.43
N GLY A 331 -7.22 -0.98 -24.75
CA GLY A 331 -8.58 -1.42 -25.05
C GLY A 331 -8.98 -2.70 -24.33
N GLU A 332 -8.17 -3.19 -23.39
CA GLU A 332 -8.42 -4.43 -22.66
C GLU A 332 -9.27 -4.16 -21.40
N GLU A 333 -10.21 -5.07 -21.14
CA GLU A 333 -11.04 -5.04 -19.93
C GLU A 333 -10.18 -5.26 -18.69
N HIS A 334 -10.27 -4.33 -17.74
CA HIS A 334 -9.58 -4.37 -16.46
C HIS A 334 -10.50 -4.81 -15.33
N VAL A 335 -11.69 -4.22 -15.25
CA VAL A 335 -12.72 -4.52 -14.24
C VAL A 335 -14.07 -4.48 -14.94
N HIS A 336 -14.95 -5.40 -14.58
CA HIS A 336 -16.35 -5.35 -14.99
C HIS A 336 -17.25 -5.70 -13.80
N LEU A 337 -18.28 -4.89 -13.54
CA LEU A 337 -19.27 -5.08 -12.47
C LEU A 337 -20.69 -5.18 -13.07
N TRP A 338 -21.53 -6.13 -12.62
CA TRP A 338 -22.92 -6.29 -13.10
C TRP A 338 -23.88 -7.03 -12.16
#